data_AF-A0A0S8AQC0-F1
#
_entry.id   AF-A0A0S8AQC0-F1
#
_cell.length_a   1.000
_cell.length_b   1.000
_cell.length_c   1.000
_cell.angle_alpha   90.00
_cell.angle_beta   90.00
_cell.angle_gamma   90.00
#
_symmetry.space_group_name_H-M   'P 1'
#
loop_
_entity.id
_entity.type
_entity.pdbx_description
1 polymer ?
#
loop_
_entity_poly.entity_id
_entity_poly.type
_entity_poly.pdbx_seq_one_letter_code
_entity_poly.pdbx_strand_id
1 'polypeptide(L)'
;MDPLLLRADAAEMLDIARSSCSMRDNDNIYMGRLKAQVLAAKDELAYRSRTPAQGLYAAGHFDSLSLSVHEQAPKEEVVHTKTGFPLQARQITGHPAGPGIATGSAKVIKQATDLMHFKKGEILVCDSIDPNMTLSSPWQVP
;
A
#
# COMPACT_ATOMS: atom_id res chain seq x y z
N MET A 1 36.29 22.24 7.28
CA MET A 1 34.99 21.84 7.83
C MET A 1 35.25 20.92 9.01
N ASP A 2 34.73 21.26 10.18
CA ASP A 2 35.01 20.54 11.42
C ASP A 2 34.24 19.21 11.45
N PRO A 3 34.90 18.03 11.53
CA PRO A 3 34.25 16.72 11.42
C PRO A 3 33.17 16.45 12.49
N LEU A 4 33.31 17.08 13.65
CA LEU A 4 32.32 16.96 14.74
C LEU A 4 31.03 17.71 14.40
N LEU A 5 31.15 18.85 13.72
CA LEU A 5 30.03 19.69 13.30
C LEU A 5 29.26 18.99 12.17
N LEU A 6 29.96 18.41 11.20
CA LEU A 6 29.35 17.59 10.14
C LEU A 6 28.58 16.38 10.69
N ARG A 7 29.08 15.74 11.75
CA ARG A 7 28.40 14.61 12.39
C ARG A 7 27.14 15.04 13.13
N ALA A 8 27.17 16.19 13.80
CA ALA A 8 26.00 16.75 14.48
C ALA A 8 24.92 17.13 13.46
N ASP A 9 25.28 17.82 12.38
CA ASP A 9 24.37 18.20 11.30
C ASP A 9 23.74 16.96 10.64
N ALA A 10 24.53 15.92 10.38
CA ALA A 10 24.02 14.67 9.82
C ALA A 10 23.07 13.94 10.76
N ALA A 11 23.31 13.98 12.07
CA ALA A 11 22.44 13.38 13.07
C ALA A 11 21.09 14.12 13.15
N GLU A 12 21.11 15.45 13.12
CA GLU A 12 19.89 16.27 13.08
C GLU A 12 19.09 16.00 11.81
N MET A 13 19.75 15.94 10.65
CA MET A 13 19.08 15.64 9.38
C MET A 13 18.43 14.24 9.39
N LEU A 14 19.07 13.25 10.00
CA LEU A 14 18.48 11.91 10.16
C LEU A 14 17.28 11.92 11.10
N ASP A 15 17.32 12.73 12.16
CA ASP A 15 16.21 12.82 13.12
C ASP A 15 14.96 13.45 12.48
N ILE A 16 15.16 14.50 11.69
CA ILE A 16 14.10 15.12 10.88
C ILE A 16 13.53 14.10 9.89
N ALA A 17 14.40 13.39 9.15
CA ALA A 17 13.96 12.41 8.15
C ALA A 17 13.13 11.27 8.77
N ARG A 18 13.55 10.74 9.92
CA ARG A 18 12.83 9.69 10.65
C ARG A 18 11.49 10.19 11.18
N SER A 19 11.46 11.39 11.75
CA SER A 19 10.24 12.02 12.24
C SER A 19 9.23 12.23 11.11
N SER A 20 9.70 12.70 9.94
CA SER A 20 8.86 12.87 8.75
C SER A 20 8.29 11.53 8.25
N CYS A 21 9.12 10.47 8.18
CA CYS A 21 8.66 9.14 7.77
C CYS A 21 7.58 8.59 8.73
N SER A 22 7.81 8.73 10.03
CA SER A 22 6.86 8.31 11.08
C SER A 22 5.52 9.04 10.97
N MET A 23 5.54 10.35 10.72
CA MET A 23 4.32 11.15 10.55
C MET A 23 3.48 10.65 9.37
N ARG A 24 4.10 10.43 8.21
CA ARG A 24 3.42 9.90 7.01
C ARG A 24 2.77 8.54 7.28
N ASP A 25 3.49 7.65 7.94
CA ASP A 25 2.99 6.30 8.21
C ASP A 25 1.85 6.32 9.25
N ASN A 26 1.93 7.21 10.25
CA ASN A 26 0.83 7.44 11.20
C ASN A 26 -0.43 7.98 10.51
N ASP A 27 -0.30 8.92 9.58
CA ASP A 27 -1.42 9.47 8.82
C ASP A 27 -2.17 8.36 8.05
N ASN A 28 -1.44 7.42 7.44
CA ASN A 28 -2.04 6.27 6.77
C ASN A 28 -2.87 5.40 7.72
N ILE A 29 -2.42 5.20 8.96
CA ILE A 29 -3.17 4.45 9.98
C ILE A 29 -4.46 5.19 10.36
N TYR A 30 -4.39 6.49 10.60
CA TYR A 30 -5.57 7.29 10.96
C TYR A 30 -6.59 7.33 9.82
N MET A 31 -6.13 7.50 8.58
CA MET A 31 -6.99 7.44 7.40
C MET A 31 -7.66 6.08 7.24
N GLY A 32 -6.95 4.98 7.51
CA GLY A 32 -7.53 3.63 7.54
C GLY A 32 -8.65 3.50 8.57
N ARG A 33 -8.45 4.01 9.79
CA ARG A 33 -9.48 4.00 10.86
C ARG A 33 -10.71 4.82 10.48
N LEU A 34 -10.52 6.01 9.91
CA LEU A 34 -11.63 6.86 9.45
C LEU A 34 -12.46 6.15 8.37
N LYS A 35 -11.80 5.56 7.36
CA LYS A 35 -12.46 4.78 6.32
C LYS A 35 -13.27 3.61 6.91
N ALA A 36 -12.72 2.91 7.90
CA ALA A 36 -13.40 1.81 8.57
C ALA A 36 -14.66 2.26 9.32
N GLN A 37 -14.60 3.39 10.04
CA GLN A 37 -15.77 3.95 10.74
C GLN A 37 -16.87 4.40 9.77
N VAL A 38 -16.49 5.01 8.63
CA VAL A 38 -17.44 5.38 7.59
C VAL A 38 -18.13 4.14 7.01
N LEU A 39 -17.40 3.05 6.78
CA LEU A 39 -17.97 1.81 6.28
C LEU A 39 -18.93 1.18 7.30
N ALA A 40 -18.53 1.10 8.57
CA ALA A 40 -19.40 0.59 9.64
C ALA A 40 -20.71 1.39 9.78
N ALA A 41 -20.64 2.73 9.63
CA ALA A 41 -21.83 3.58 9.64
C ALA A 41 -22.75 3.32 8.42
N LYS A 42 -22.18 3.03 7.24
CA LYS A 42 -22.93 2.65 6.04
C LYS A 42 -23.65 1.31 6.23
N ASP A 43 -22.97 0.33 6.80
CA ASP A 43 -23.55 -0.99 7.07
C ASP A 43 -24.72 -0.90 8.06
N GLU A 44 -24.57 -0.10 9.13
CA GLU A 44 -25.64 0.13 10.11
C GLU A 44 -26.86 0.84 9.48
N LEU A 45 -26.62 1.82 8.60
CA LEU A 45 -27.69 2.49 7.85
C LEU A 45 -28.47 1.51 6.96
N ALA A 46 -27.77 0.63 6.25
CA ALA A 46 -28.38 -0.40 5.41
C ALA A 46 -29.19 -1.39 6.26
N TYR A 47 -28.64 -1.81 7.41
CA TYR A 47 -29.33 -2.71 8.34
C TYR A 47 -30.63 -2.10 8.89
N ARG A 48 -30.62 -0.83 9.29
CA ARG A 48 -31.82 -0.15 9.84
C ARG A 48 -32.86 0.20 8.79
N SER A 49 -32.46 0.44 7.54
CA SER A 49 -33.37 0.96 6.51
C SER A 49 -34.31 -0.08 5.91
N ARG A 50 -34.18 -1.38 6.21
CA ARG A 50 -35.00 -2.50 5.68
C ARG A 50 -35.26 -2.48 4.15
N THR A 51 -34.46 -1.72 3.42
CA THR A 51 -34.57 -1.50 1.99
C THR A 51 -33.19 -1.84 1.43
N PRO A 52 -33.07 -2.68 0.39
CA PRO A 52 -31.78 -2.93 -0.23
C PRO A 52 -31.19 -1.58 -0.65
N ALA A 53 -29.94 -1.34 -0.29
CA ALA A 53 -29.20 -0.09 -0.49
C ALA A 53 -28.96 0.27 -1.98
N GLN A 54 -29.79 -0.24 -2.90
CA GLN A 54 -29.83 0.19 -4.30
C GLN A 54 -30.32 1.64 -4.48
N GLY A 55 -30.96 2.24 -3.46
CA GLY A 55 -31.59 3.57 -3.57
C GLY A 55 -30.90 4.74 -2.87
N LEU A 56 -29.92 4.51 -2.00
CA LEU A 56 -29.27 5.60 -1.24
C LEU A 56 -28.08 6.26 -1.95
N TYR A 57 -27.72 5.79 -3.14
CA TYR A 57 -26.79 6.48 -4.03
C TYR A 57 -27.36 7.79 -4.61
N ALA A 58 -28.69 8.00 -4.52
CA ALA A 58 -29.35 9.14 -5.14
C ALA A 58 -29.44 10.40 -4.26
N ALA A 59 -29.05 10.35 -2.98
CA ALA A 59 -29.08 11.51 -2.08
C ALA A 59 -27.66 12.02 -1.80
N GLY A 60 -26.90 12.29 -2.87
CA GLY A 60 -25.92 13.36 -3.13
C GLY A 60 -25.05 14.03 -2.03
N HIS A 61 -25.07 13.64 -0.77
CA HIS A 61 -24.35 14.36 0.30
C HIS A 61 -23.23 13.56 0.97
N PHE A 62 -23.31 12.22 1.00
CA PHE A 62 -22.18 11.39 1.46
C PHE A 62 -21.29 10.88 0.33
N ASP A 63 -21.80 10.83 -0.90
CA ASP A 63 -21.00 10.53 -2.09
C ASP A 63 -20.18 11.75 -2.55
N SER A 64 -20.56 12.96 -2.13
CA SER A 64 -19.75 14.18 -2.29
C SER A 64 -18.64 14.32 -1.23
N LEU A 65 -18.78 13.62 -0.09
CA LEU A 65 -17.66 13.24 0.77
C LEU A 65 -17.07 11.91 0.30
N SER A 66 -17.08 11.68 -1.01
CA SER A 66 -15.93 11.06 -1.65
C SER A 66 -14.73 11.86 -1.15
N LEU A 67 -14.13 11.35 -0.07
CA LEU A 67 -12.71 11.45 0.19
C LEU A 67 -12.07 10.93 -1.08
N SER A 68 -12.00 11.82 -2.06
CA SER A 68 -11.28 11.75 -3.30
C SER A 68 -9.80 11.89 -2.93
N VAL A 69 -9.35 11.04 -2.00
CA VAL A 69 -8.09 10.35 -2.19
C VAL A 69 -8.37 9.43 -3.37
N HIS A 70 -8.36 10.04 -4.56
CA HIS A 70 -8.26 9.33 -5.81
C HIS A 70 -6.94 8.56 -5.74
N GLU A 71 -6.97 7.35 -5.18
CA GLU A 71 -6.13 6.26 -5.66
C GLU A 71 -6.78 5.70 -6.93
N GLN A 72 -7.25 6.57 -7.83
CA GLN A 72 -7.03 6.22 -9.22
C GLN A 72 -5.54 6.41 -9.39
N ALA A 73 -4.80 5.31 -9.24
CA ALA A 73 -3.51 5.20 -9.90
C ALA A 73 -3.76 5.75 -11.31
N PRO A 74 -3.08 6.84 -11.73
CA PRO A 74 -3.24 7.30 -13.09
C PRO A 74 -3.08 6.07 -13.97
N LYS A 75 -4.00 5.88 -14.93
CA LYS A 75 -3.73 5.02 -16.07
C LYS A 75 -2.61 5.72 -16.83
N GLU A 76 -1.40 5.69 -16.28
CA GLU A 76 -0.22 5.95 -17.03
C GLU A 76 -0.23 4.88 -18.11
N GLU A 77 -0.35 5.32 -19.35
CA GLU A 77 0.08 4.49 -20.46
C GLU A 77 1.47 4.00 -20.06
N VAL A 78 1.60 2.68 -19.86
CA VAL A 78 2.86 2.08 -19.47
C VAL A 78 3.82 2.36 -20.62
N VAL A 79 4.57 3.45 -20.52
CA VAL A 79 5.67 3.75 -21.41
C VAL A 79 6.70 2.70 -21.05
N HIS A 80 6.69 1.59 -21.79
CA HIS A 80 7.71 0.57 -21.72
C HIS A 80 9.03 1.18 -22.18
N THR A 81 9.70 1.88 -21.27
CA THR A 81 11.10 2.24 -21.43
C THR A 81 11.88 0.94 -21.45
N LYS A 82 12.29 0.53 -22.65
CA LYS A 82 13.17 -0.63 -22.83
C LYS A 82 14.44 -0.35 -22.04
N THR A 83 14.63 -1.03 -20.92
CA THR A 83 15.90 -1.01 -20.20
C THR A 83 16.94 -1.63 -21.13
N GLY A 84 18.14 -1.03 -21.20
CA GLY A 84 19.19 -1.37 -22.17
C GLY A 84 19.84 -2.75 -21.98
N PHE A 85 19.21 -3.67 -21.26
CA PHE A 85 19.73 -5.01 -21.02
C PHE A 85 19.15 -6.00 -22.04
N PRO A 86 19.96 -6.93 -22.58
CA PRO A 86 19.44 -7.97 -23.45
C PRO A 86 18.49 -8.88 -22.67
N LEU A 87 17.19 -8.75 -22.93
CA LEU A 87 16.14 -9.56 -22.33
C LEU A 87 16.31 -11.03 -22.75
N GLN A 88 16.42 -11.94 -21.79
CA GLN A 88 16.39 -13.38 -22.08
C GLN A 88 14.97 -13.87 -22.31
N ALA A 89 14.81 -14.97 -23.06
CA ALA A 89 13.50 -15.57 -23.30
C ALA A 89 12.81 -15.91 -21.96
N ARG A 90 11.55 -15.48 -21.80
CA ARG A 90 10.68 -15.69 -20.61
C ARG A 90 11.03 -14.85 -19.38
N GLN A 91 11.90 -13.83 -19.51
CA GLN A 91 12.15 -12.87 -18.44
C GLN A 91 11.11 -11.75 -18.46
N ILE A 92 10.56 -11.41 -17.28
CA ILE A 92 9.70 -10.24 -17.07
C ILE A 92 10.56 -9.13 -16.44
N THR A 93 10.40 -7.88 -16.90
CA THR A 93 11.09 -6.70 -16.36
C THR A 93 10.17 -5.89 -15.47
N GLY A 94 10.73 -5.20 -14.49
CA GLY A 94 10.01 -4.28 -13.61
C GLY A 94 10.96 -3.26 -12.96
N HIS A 95 10.41 -2.44 -12.08
CA HIS A 95 11.20 -1.48 -11.31
C HIS A 95 11.86 -2.17 -10.10
N PRO A 96 13.19 -2.05 -9.92
CA PRO A 96 13.84 -2.62 -8.75
C PRO A 96 13.44 -1.85 -7.49
N ALA A 97 12.86 -2.55 -6.51
CA ALA A 97 12.51 -1.96 -5.20
C ALA A 97 13.68 -1.97 -4.20
N GLY A 98 14.65 -2.87 -4.39
CA GLY A 98 15.83 -3.00 -3.53
C GLY A 98 16.81 -4.06 -4.04
N PRO A 99 18.05 -4.10 -3.50
CA PRO A 99 19.04 -5.10 -3.87
C PRO A 99 18.69 -6.48 -3.30
N GLY A 100 18.88 -7.54 -4.08
CA GLY A 100 18.73 -8.92 -3.62
C GLY A 100 18.33 -9.90 -4.73
N ILE A 101 18.53 -11.19 -4.48
CA ILE A 101 18.09 -12.29 -5.37
C ILE A 101 17.48 -13.39 -4.49
N ALA A 102 16.29 -13.85 -4.86
CA ALA A 102 15.61 -14.97 -4.22
C ALA A 102 14.91 -15.85 -5.27
N THR A 103 14.67 -17.11 -4.94
CA THR A 103 13.91 -18.05 -5.78
C THR A 103 12.91 -18.82 -4.93
N GLY A 104 11.76 -19.13 -5.50
CA GLY A 104 10.65 -19.76 -4.78
C GLY A 104 9.42 -19.91 -5.66
N SER A 105 8.44 -20.67 -5.18
CA SER A 105 7.16 -20.83 -5.87
C SER A 105 6.39 -19.52 -5.85
N ALA A 106 5.88 -19.08 -7.01
CA ALA A 106 5.03 -17.90 -7.08
C ALA A 106 3.65 -18.18 -6.48
N LYS A 107 3.25 -17.37 -5.49
CA LYS A 107 1.91 -17.39 -4.90
C LYS A 107 1.16 -16.14 -5.34
N VAL A 108 0.18 -16.33 -6.22
CA VAL A 108 -0.68 -15.25 -6.72
C VAL A 108 -1.81 -15.01 -5.71
N ILE A 109 -1.87 -13.81 -5.15
CA ILE A 109 -2.86 -13.36 -4.16
C ILE A 109 -3.87 -12.47 -4.87
N LYS A 110 -5.15 -12.89 -4.84
CA LYS A 110 -6.26 -12.13 -5.45
C LYS A 110 -7.14 -11.49 -4.38
N GLN A 111 -7.18 -12.07 -3.18
CA GLN A 111 -7.97 -11.60 -2.05
C GLN A 111 -7.17 -11.68 -0.76
N ALA A 112 -7.51 -10.87 0.24
CA ALA A 112 -6.78 -10.82 1.51
C ALA A 112 -6.71 -12.18 2.24
N THR A 113 -7.73 -13.04 2.09
CA THR A 113 -7.77 -14.38 2.69
C THR A 113 -6.74 -15.34 2.10
N ASP A 114 -6.24 -15.10 0.89
CA ASP A 114 -5.21 -15.94 0.27
C ASP A 114 -3.88 -15.83 1.04
N LEU A 115 -3.63 -14.70 1.71
CA LEU A 115 -2.42 -14.45 2.53
C LEU A 115 -2.31 -15.44 3.69
N MET A 116 -3.44 -15.95 4.21
CA MET A 116 -3.45 -16.95 5.29
C MET A 116 -2.78 -18.26 4.88
N HIS A 117 -2.66 -18.53 3.58
CA HIS A 117 -2.06 -19.73 3.03
C HIS A 117 -0.65 -19.50 2.49
N PHE A 118 -0.13 -18.28 2.58
CA PHE A 118 1.22 -17.93 2.14
C PHE A 118 2.25 -18.57 3.07
N LYS A 119 3.27 -19.20 2.48
CA LYS A 119 4.30 -19.94 3.23
C LYS A 119 5.67 -19.30 3.07
N LYS A 120 6.52 -19.48 4.08
CA LYS A 120 7.93 -19.08 4.01
C LYS A 120 8.60 -19.74 2.80
N GLY A 121 9.28 -18.93 1.98
CA GLY A 121 9.96 -19.37 0.76
C GLY A 121 9.12 -19.27 -0.52
N GLU A 122 7.85 -18.87 -0.42
CA GLU A 122 7.06 -18.49 -1.59
C GLU A 122 7.33 -17.03 -2.00
N ILE A 123 7.11 -16.71 -3.27
CA ILE A 123 7.22 -15.35 -3.83
C ILE A 123 5.80 -14.77 -3.95
N LEU A 124 5.52 -13.68 -3.24
CA LEU A 124 4.23 -12.99 -3.27
C LEU A 124 4.04 -12.26 -4.61
N VAL A 125 2.92 -12.54 -5.29
CA VAL A 125 2.51 -11.82 -6.52
C VAL A 125 1.10 -11.31 -6.33
N CYS A 126 0.92 -9.98 -6.39
CA CYS A 126 -0.38 -9.31 -6.29
C CYS A 126 -0.44 -8.12 -7.25
N ASP A 127 -1.64 -7.61 -7.49
CA ASP A 127 -1.85 -6.46 -8.36
C ASP A 127 -1.38 -5.15 -7.69
N SER A 128 -1.72 -4.97 -6.42
CA SER A 128 -1.33 -3.83 -5.60
C SER A 128 -0.97 -4.27 -4.18
N ILE A 129 -0.12 -3.50 -3.51
CA ILE A 129 0.21 -3.67 -2.09
C ILE A 129 -0.58 -2.62 -1.30
N ASP A 130 -1.41 -3.05 -0.35
CA ASP A 130 -2.10 -2.14 0.58
C ASP A 130 -1.23 -1.94 1.85
N PRO A 131 -1.14 -0.73 2.42
CA PRO A 131 -0.39 -0.49 3.66
C PRO A 131 -0.79 -1.39 4.84
N ASN A 132 -2.05 -1.83 4.92
CA ASN A 132 -2.52 -2.77 5.94
C ASN A 132 -2.04 -4.21 5.69
N MET A 133 -1.64 -4.58 4.47
CA MET A 133 -1.05 -5.90 4.18
C MET A 133 0.33 -6.08 4.81
N THR A 134 1.02 -4.98 5.13
CA THR A 134 2.34 -5.01 5.79
C THR A 134 2.26 -5.40 7.27
N LEU A 135 1.13 -5.12 7.95
CA LEU A 135 0.92 -5.42 9.38
C LEU A 135 0.55 -6.88 9.66
N SER A 136 -0.01 -7.60 8.68
CA SER A 136 -0.37 -9.02 8.80
C SER A 136 0.75 -9.97 8.36
N SER A 137 1.86 -9.43 7.85
CA SER A 137 2.92 -10.24 7.27
C SER A 137 4.03 -10.53 8.30
N PRO A 138 4.50 -11.79 8.45
CA PRO A 138 5.44 -12.20 9.50
C PRO A 138 6.89 -11.79 9.21
N TRP A 139 7.11 -10.66 8.50
CA TRP A 139 8.44 -10.18 8.09
C TRP A 139 9.19 -9.41 9.18
N GLN A 140 8.72 -9.45 10.43
CA GLN A 140 9.56 -9.08 11.56
C GLN A 140 10.66 -10.13 11.70
N VAL A 141 11.75 -9.88 11.00
CA VAL A 141 13.06 -10.47 11.27
C VAL A 141 13.45 -9.98 12.69
N PRO A 142 14.00 -10.84 13.57
CA PRO A 142 14.42 -10.46 14.91
C PRO A 142 15.43 -9.31 14.94
#